data_AF-A0AAN0SXE7-F1
#
_entry.id   AF-A0AAN0SXE7-F1
#
_cell.length_a   1.000
_cell.length_b   1.000
_cell.length_c   1.000
_cell.angle_alpha   90.00
_cell.angle_beta   90.00
_cell.angle_gamma   90.00
#
_symmetry.space_group_name_H-M   'P 1'
#
loop_
_entity.id
_entity.type
_entity.pdbx_description
1 polymer ?
#
loop_
_entity_poly.entity_id
_entity_poly.type
_entity_poly.pdbx_seq_one_letter_code
_entity_poly.pdbx_strand_id
1 'polypeptide(L)'
;MVVIEAVSITAEKVAKAAEVAEVALKELAQIEQTFPNIEDAVETLNSQGIDHGYREALQIEQPVQNDAQFKTVNEAIENASDAEVAIYKDARLELKEINGREVLQRTDIDYGAVDAFGQTNLERMAEGKAPLVDGKPIELHHIGQKMESPLAELTRMEHRGPGNDTILHDKLKESEINRTQFNAEKEAHWKTRAAQINIERGL
;
A
#
# COMPACT_ATOMS: atom_id res chain seq x y z
N MET A 1 28.34 47.33 9.27
CA MET A 1 26.91 47.67 9.11
C MET A 1 26.24 46.59 8.24
N VAL A 2 26.19 45.34 8.73
CA VAL A 2 25.66 44.16 7.97
C VAL A 2 24.78 43.26 8.87
N VAL A 3 24.76 43.51 10.18
CA VAL A 3 24.08 42.65 11.17
C VAL A 3 22.56 42.95 11.28
N ILE A 4 22.12 44.13 10.82
CA ILE A 4 20.73 44.60 10.97
C ILE A 4 19.82 44.00 9.88
N GLU A 5 20.32 43.84 8.65
CA GLU A 5 19.51 43.32 7.53
C GLU A 5 19.16 41.84 7.67
N ALA A 6 20.05 41.00 8.19
CA ALA A 6 19.80 39.57 8.35
C ALA A 6 18.72 39.25 9.43
N VAL A 7 18.62 40.08 10.47
CA VAL A 7 17.62 39.94 11.55
C VAL A 7 16.24 40.40 11.07
N SER A 8 16.16 41.47 10.25
CA SER A 8 14.90 41.91 9.65
C SER A 8 14.33 40.88 8.67
N ILE A 9 15.17 40.24 7.84
CA ILE A 9 14.73 39.21 6.88
C ILE A 9 14.20 37.96 7.61
N THR A 10 14.76 37.62 8.78
CA THR A 10 14.28 36.50 9.58
C THR A 10 12.96 36.82 10.29
N ALA A 11 12.80 38.04 10.81
CA ALA A 11 11.55 38.47 11.44
C ALA A 11 10.36 38.53 10.44
N GLU A 12 10.58 39.05 9.23
CA GLU A 12 9.55 39.09 8.18
C GLU A 12 9.13 37.68 7.71
N LYS A 13 10.08 36.75 7.61
CA LYS A 13 9.78 35.34 7.27
C LYS A 13 8.97 34.65 8.36
N VAL A 14 9.29 34.90 9.62
CA VAL A 14 8.55 34.35 10.77
C VAL A 14 7.14 34.94 10.84
N ALA A 15 6.98 36.25 10.60
CA ALA A 15 5.68 36.90 10.56
C ALA A 15 4.79 36.32 9.43
N LYS A 16 5.36 36.10 8.25
CA LYS A 16 4.63 35.51 7.12
C LYS A 16 4.25 34.05 7.36
N ALA A 17 5.11 33.27 8.02
CA ALA A 17 4.79 31.89 8.42
C ALA A 17 3.68 31.83 9.49
N ALA A 18 3.69 32.78 10.43
CA ALA A 18 2.63 32.89 11.44
C ALA A 18 1.28 33.27 10.82
N GLU A 19 1.26 34.17 9.84
CA GLU A 19 0.04 34.55 9.12
C GLU A 19 -0.54 33.36 8.34
N VAL A 20 0.30 32.58 7.65
CA VAL A 20 -0.12 31.36 6.94
C VAL A 20 -0.66 30.31 7.92
N ALA A 21 -0.02 30.13 9.08
CA ALA A 21 -0.50 29.20 10.10
C ALA A 21 -1.85 29.63 10.70
N GLU A 22 -2.07 30.93 10.89
CA GLU A 22 -3.34 31.44 11.40
C GLU A 22 -4.49 31.25 10.40
N VAL A 23 -4.20 31.40 9.10
CA VAL A 23 -5.18 31.11 8.03
C VAL A 23 -5.52 29.61 8.02
N ALA A 24 -4.51 28.73 8.07
CA ALA A 24 -4.73 27.29 8.10
C ALA A 24 -5.54 26.83 9.33
N LEU A 25 -5.28 27.42 10.50
CA LEU A 25 -6.05 27.13 11.71
C LEU A 25 -7.51 27.59 11.62
N LYS A 26 -7.77 28.72 10.96
CA LYS A 26 -9.15 29.20 10.71
C LYS A 26 -9.88 28.28 9.73
N GLU A 27 -9.20 27.81 8.69
CA GLU A 27 -9.77 26.84 7.74
C GLU A 27 -10.06 25.50 8.41
N LEU A 28 -9.15 24.98 9.24
CA LEU A 28 -9.37 23.75 10.01
C LEU A 28 -10.54 23.87 10.99
N ALA A 29 -10.64 24.99 11.72
CA ALA A 29 -11.75 25.23 12.64
C ALA A 29 -13.10 25.34 11.90
N GLN A 30 -13.09 25.87 10.68
CA GLN A 30 -14.28 25.96 9.84
C GLN A 30 -14.69 24.59 9.28
N ILE A 31 -13.71 23.73 8.97
CA ILE A 31 -13.95 22.33 8.56
C ILE A 31 -14.57 21.52 9.71
N GLU A 32 -14.03 21.61 10.94
CA GLU A 32 -14.59 20.94 12.12
C GLU A 32 -16.04 21.36 12.43
N GLN A 33 -16.37 22.64 12.22
CA GLN A 33 -17.75 23.13 12.41
C GLN A 33 -18.69 22.69 11.29
N THR A 34 -18.18 22.56 10.06
CA THR A 34 -18.97 22.14 8.89
C THR A 34 -19.21 20.63 8.89
N PHE A 35 -18.26 19.86 9.44
CA PHE A 35 -18.31 18.40 9.48
C PHE A 35 -17.95 17.88 10.88
N PRO A 36 -18.90 17.96 11.84
CA PRO A 36 -18.66 17.55 13.22
C PRO A 36 -18.48 16.02 13.38
N ASN A 37 -18.89 15.25 12.38
CA ASN A 37 -18.65 13.81 12.27
C ASN A 37 -17.91 13.50 10.95
N ILE A 38 -16.91 12.62 11.04
CA ILE A 38 -16.10 12.15 9.91
C ILE A 38 -16.98 11.43 8.87
N GLU A 39 -18.02 10.71 9.30
CA GLU A 39 -18.92 9.99 8.39
C GLU A 39 -19.68 10.94 7.46
N ASP A 40 -20.21 12.05 7.99
CA ASP A 40 -20.94 13.07 7.22
C ASP A 40 -19.99 13.84 6.27
N ALA A 41 -18.73 14.03 6.69
CA ALA A 41 -17.68 14.60 5.85
C ALA A 41 -17.40 13.71 4.63
N VAL A 42 -17.24 12.41 4.87
CA VAL A 42 -16.98 11.40 3.83
C VAL A 42 -18.17 11.30 2.88
N GLU A 43 -19.41 11.29 3.38
CA GLU A 43 -20.61 11.25 2.55
C GLU A 43 -20.74 12.52 1.68
N THR A 44 -20.42 13.69 2.24
CA THR A 44 -20.45 14.95 1.49
C THR A 44 -19.38 15.00 0.42
N LEU A 45 -18.13 14.60 0.73
CA LEU A 45 -17.03 14.54 -0.23
C LEU A 45 -17.31 13.55 -1.37
N ASN A 46 -17.94 12.40 -1.05
CA ASN A 46 -18.41 11.43 -2.04
C ASN A 46 -19.51 12.01 -2.93
N SER A 47 -20.48 12.74 -2.36
CA SER A 47 -21.57 13.37 -3.11
C SER A 47 -21.12 14.50 -4.03
N GLN A 48 -20.02 15.17 -3.69
CA GLN A 48 -19.42 16.26 -4.47
C GLN A 48 -18.37 15.78 -5.48
N GLY A 49 -18.09 14.48 -5.55
CA GLY A 49 -17.09 13.89 -6.45
C GLY A 49 -15.65 14.25 -6.10
N ILE A 50 -15.38 14.70 -4.87
CA ILE A 50 -14.06 15.17 -4.43
C ILE A 50 -13.12 14.00 -4.08
N ASP A 51 -13.62 12.78 -3.89
CA ASP A 51 -12.78 11.56 -3.78
C ASP A 51 -11.77 11.46 -4.94
N HIS A 52 -12.16 11.93 -6.13
CA HIS A 52 -11.29 11.91 -7.32
C HIS A 52 -10.11 12.91 -7.22
N GLY A 53 -10.29 14.05 -6.53
CA GLY A 53 -9.29 15.12 -6.45
C GLY A 53 -8.15 14.83 -5.46
N TYR A 54 -8.43 14.09 -4.37
CA TYR A 54 -7.41 13.68 -3.42
C TYR A 54 -6.45 12.63 -4.01
N ARG A 55 -6.99 11.74 -4.86
CA ARG A 55 -6.22 10.73 -5.60
C ARG A 55 -5.30 11.33 -6.65
N GLU A 56 -5.76 12.39 -7.32
CA GLU A 56 -4.98 13.16 -8.29
C GLU A 56 -3.86 13.98 -7.62
N ALA A 57 -4.11 14.54 -6.42
CA ALA A 57 -3.10 15.25 -5.63
C ALA A 57 -2.00 14.34 -5.05
N LEU A 58 -2.30 13.06 -4.81
CA LEU A 58 -1.35 12.06 -4.29
C LEU A 58 -0.50 11.36 -5.37
N GLN A 59 -0.64 11.73 -6.66
CA GLN A 59 0.00 11.02 -7.79
C GLN A 59 -0.25 9.50 -7.76
N ILE A 60 -1.39 9.09 -7.20
CA ILE A 60 -1.86 7.72 -7.32
C ILE A 60 -2.38 7.63 -8.74
N GLU A 61 -1.53 7.13 -9.65
CA GLU A 61 -1.98 6.75 -10.99
C GLU A 61 -3.25 5.92 -10.81
N GLN A 62 -4.31 6.32 -11.54
CA GLN A 62 -5.62 5.69 -11.53
C GLN A 62 -5.44 4.17 -11.41
N PRO A 63 -6.09 3.48 -10.44
CA PRO A 63 -6.14 2.03 -10.51
C PRO A 63 -6.69 1.72 -11.90
N VAL A 64 -6.03 0.83 -12.63
CA VAL A 64 -6.59 0.23 -13.83
C VAL A 64 -7.95 -0.28 -13.39
N GLN A 65 -9.03 0.44 -13.75
CA GLN A 65 -10.39 -0.01 -13.56
C GLN A 65 -10.54 -1.24 -14.43
N ASN A 66 -10.17 -2.37 -13.85
CA ASN A 66 -10.59 -3.65 -14.33
C ASN A 66 -11.93 -3.83 -13.62
N ASP A 67 -13.04 -3.75 -14.36
CA ASP A 67 -14.37 -4.18 -13.89
C ASP A 67 -14.41 -5.69 -13.54
N ALA A 68 -13.25 -6.34 -13.41
CA ALA A 68 -13.07 -7.67 -12.90
C ALA A 68 -13.26 -7.64 -11.38
N GLN A 69 -14.40 -8.11 -10.94
CA GLN A 69 -14.67 -8.41 -9.54
C GLN A 69 -13.61 -9.39 -9.02
N PHE A 70 -12.65 -8.91 -8.22
CA PHE A 70 -11.70 -9.77 -7.55
C PHE A 70 -12.42 -10.70 -6.58
N LYS A 71 -11.92 -11.94 -6.48
CA LYS A 71 -12.41 -12.88 -5.47
C LYS A 71 -11.92 -12.46 -4.09
N THR A 72 -12.69 -12.82 -3.09
CA THR A 72 -12.29 -12.72 -1.69
C THR A 72 -11.33 -13.86 -1.31
N VAL A 73 -10.57 -13.67 -0.23
CA VAL A 73 -9.71 -14.67 0.40
C VAL A 73 -10.51 -15.88 0.82
N ASN A 74 -11.72 -15.70 1.33
CA ASN A 74 -12.58 -16.83 1.71
C ASN A 74 -12.96 -17.69 0.50
N GLU A 75 -13.42 -17.09 -0.60
CA GLU A 75 -13.76 -17.82 -1.83
C GLU A 75 -12.54 -18.55 -2.43
N ALA A 76 -11.35 -17.94 -2.34
CA ALA A 76 -10.13 -18.54 -2.84
C ALA A 76 -9.64 -19.71 -1.96
N ILE A 77 -9.69 -19.55 -0.64
CA ILE A 77 -9.29 -20.55 0.34
C ILE A 77 -10.23 -21.75 0.37
N GLU A 78 -11.54 -21.56 0.13
CA GLU A 78 -12.51 -22.66 0.03
C GLU A 78 -12.14 -23.69 -1.04
N ASN A 79 -11.43 -23.25 -2.09
CA ASN A 79 -10.98 -24.11 -3.19
C ASN A 79 -9.49 -24.52 -3.06
N ALA A 80 -8.79 -24.03 -2.04
CA ALA A 80 -7.41 -24.36 -1.76
C ALA A 80 -7.29 -25.69 -1.00
N SER A 81 -6.13 -26.35 -1.12
CA SER A 81 -5.87 -27.56 -0.33
C SER A 81 -5.59 -27.22 1.14
N ASP A 82 -5.87 -28.14 2.06
CA ASP A 82 -5.54 -27.95 3.49
C ASP A 82 -4.05 -27.64 3.70
N ALA A 83 -3.17 -28.22 2.87
CA ALA A 83 -1.74 -27.98 2.90
C ALA A 83 -1.35 -26.56 2.46
N GLU A 84 -2.03 -26.02 1.44
CA GLU A 84 -1.86 -24.62 1.02
C GLU A 84 -2.33 -23.66 2.11
N VAL A 85 -3.51 -23.92 2.69
CA VAL A 85 -4.05 -23.11 3.77
C VAL A 85 -3.16 -23.12 5.01
N ALA A 86 -2.53 -24.27 5.32
CA ALA A 86 -1.57 -24.37 6.41
C ALA A 86 -0.36 -23.44 6.21
N ILE A 87 0.18 -23.33 4.98
CA ILE A 87 1.29 -22.42 4.69
C ILE A 87 0.91 -20.97 5.03
N TYR A 88 -0.31 -20.54 4.67
CA TYR A 88 -0.77 -19.18 4.97
C TYR A 88 -0.99 -18.93 6.46
N LYS A 89 -1.44 -19.94 7.22
CA LYS A 89 -1.63 -19.85 8.67
C LYS A 89 -0.31 -19.77 9.43
N ASP A 90 0.73 -20.43 8.90
CA ASP A 90 2.06 -20.44 9.49
C ASP A 90 2.88 -19.19 9.13
N ALA A 91 2.55 -18.55 7.99
CA ALA A 91 3.07 -17.24 7.61
C ALA A 91 2.33 -16.15 8.39
N ARG A 92 3.06 -15.18 8.98
CA ARG A 92 2.52 -14.10 9.82
C ARG A 92 1.70 -13.07 9.02
N LEU A 93 0.55 -13.50 8.50
CA LEU A 93 -0.28 -12.76 7.56
C LEU A 93 -1.58 -12.27 8.21
N GLU A 94 -2.05 -11.11 7.77
CA GLU A 94 -3.34 -10.54 8.12
C GLU A 94 -4.12 -10.15 6.87
N LEU A 95 -5.45 -10.31 6.91
CA LEU A 95 -6.32 -9.87 5.82
C LEU A 95 -6.34 -8.34 5.75
N LYS A 96 -5.99 -7.80 4.59
CA LYS A 96 -6.03 -6.37 4.24
C LYS A 96 -6.55 -6.19 2.82
N GLU A 97 -6.77 -4.94 2.44
CA GLU A 97 -7.11 -4.56 1.08
C GLU A 97 -6.03 -3.63 0.51
N ILE A 98 -5.53 -3.97 -0.68
CA ILE A 98 -4.55 -3.17 -1.43
C ILE A 98 -5.06 -3.05 -2.86
N ASN A 99 -5.26 -1.82 -3.34
CA ASN A 99 -5.80 -1.53 -4.68
C ASN A 99 -7.14 -2.22 -4.99
N GLY A 100 -8.05 -2.29 -4.01
CA GLY A 100 -9.36 -2.93 -4.19
C GLY A 100 -9.32 -4.46 -4.28
N ARG A 101 -8.17 -5.09 -4.02
CA ARG A 101 -8.00 -6.54 -3.95
C ARG A 101 -7.70 -6.96 -2.51
N GLU A 102 -8.35 -8.03 -2.05
CA GLU A 102 -7.99 -8.65 -0.77
C GLU A 102 -6.60 -9.30 -0.84
N VAL A 103 -5.84 -9.12 0.23
CA VAL A 103 -4.47 -9.60 0.38
C VAL A 103 -4.28 -10.18 1.78
N LEU A 104 -3.66 -11.36 1.85
CA LEU A 104 -3.00 -11.83 3.06
C LEU A 104 -1.64 -11.13 3.20
N GLN A 105 -1.67 -9.96 3.84
CA GLN A 105 -0.53 -9.05 3.99
C GLN A 105 0.37 -9.49 5.14
N ARG A 106 1.68 -9.48 4.90
CA ARG A 106 2.70 -9.81 5.89
C ARG A 106 2.88 -8.72 6.94
N THR A 107 2.94 -9.09 8.22
CA THR A 107 3.00 -8.15 9.35
C THR A 107 4.41 -7.94 9.94
N ASP A 108 5.37 -8.79 9.59
CA ASP A 108 6.73 -8.86 10.16
C ASP A 108 7.81 -8.20 9.30
N ILE A 109 7.45 -7.26 8.41
CA ILE A 109 8.42 -6.56 7.57
C ILE A 109 9.00 -5.36 8.33
N ASP A 110 10.33 -5.34 8.47
CA ASP A 110 11.05 -4.15 8.91
C ASP A 110 11.16 -3.15 7.75
N TYR A 111 10.29 -2.14 7.76
CA TYR A 111 10.27 -1.10 6.73
C TYR A 111 11.52 -0.19 6.76
N GLY A 112 12.26 -0.14 7.87
CA GLY A 112 13.49 0.64 8.01
C GLY A 112 14.75 -0.12 7.62
N ALA A 113 14.67 -1.44 7.37
CA ALA A 113 15.81 -2.24 6.96
C ALA A 113 16.39 -1.72 5.64
N VAL A 114 17.71 -1.50 5.63
CA VAL A 114 18.45 -0.90 4.51
C VAL A 114 19.11 -1.99 3.67
N ASP A 115 18.95 -1.90 2.35
CA ASP A 115 19.57 -2.82 1.40
C ASP A 115 21.04 -2.47 1.08
N ALA A 116 21.69 -3.29 0.26
CA ALA A 116 23.09 -3.10 -0.13
C ALA A 116 23.35 -1.79 -0.92
N PHE A 117 22.31 -1.11 -1.39
CA PHE A 117 22.38 0.14 -2.13
C PHE A 117 22.02 1.36 -1.27
N GLY A 118 21.73 1.17 0.02
CA GLY A 118 21.36 2.25 0.93
C GLY A 118 19.88 2.62 0.91
N GLN A 119 19.01 1.82 0.28
CA GLN A 119 17.56 2.06 0.26
C GLN A 119 16.86 1.28 1.37
N THR A 120 15.99 1.93 2.12
CA THR A 120 15.08 1.27 3.07
C THR A 120 14.01 0.45 2.36
N ASN A 121 13.44 -0.54 3.05
CA ASN A 121 12.31 -1.29 2.53
C ASN A 121 11.11 -0.41 2.15
N LEU A 122 10.85 0.66 2.91
CA LEU A 122 9.77 1.62 2.58
C LEU A 122 10.05 2.38 1.28
N GLU A 123 11.27 2.87 1.08
CA GLU A 123 11.67 3.55 -0.15
C GLU A 123 11.60 2.60 -1.36
N ARG A 124 12.05 1.35 -1.19
CA ARG A 124 11.92 0.32 -2.23
C ARG A 124 10.45 0.12 -2.63
N MET A 125 9.56 0.02 -1.64
CA MET A 125 8.13 -0.14 -1.89
C MET A 125 7.53 1.08 -2.60
N ALA A 126 7.93 2.30 -2.23
CA ALA A 126 7.51 3.53 -2.91
C ALA A 126 7.97 3.58 -4.39
N GLU A 127 9.07 2.92 -4.73
CA GLU A 127 9.52 2.70 -6.12
C GLU A 127 8.84 1.49 -6.80
N GLY A 128 7.88 0.84 -6.15
CA GLY A 128 7.20 -0.35 -6.66
C GLY A 128 8.02 -1.64 -6.59
N LYS A 129 9.13 -1.63 -5.85
CA LYS A 129 9.95 -2.82 -5.61
C LYS A 129 9.51 -3.49 -4.31
N ALA A 130 9.49 -4.83 -4.31
CA ALA A 130 9.20 -5.58 -3.10
C ALA A 130 10.22 -5.28 -1.98
N PRO A 131 9.75 -5.23 -0.72
CA PRO A 131 10.63 -5.15 0.43
C PRO A 131 11.44 -6.46 0.55
N LEU A 132 12.58 -6.39 1.22
CA LEU A 132 13.49 -7.49 1.45
C LEU A 132 13.34 -8.04 2.87
N VAL A 133 13.27 -9.36 2.98
CA VAL A 133 13.43 -10.12 4.22
C VAL A 133 14.58 -11.11 4.00
N ASP A 134 15.56 -11.11 4.91
CA ASP A 134 16.80 -11.90 4.77
C ASP A 134 17.52 -11.71 3.43
N GLY A 135 17.50 -10.46 2.92
CA GLY A 135 18.08 -10.10 1.63
C GLY A 135 17.36 -10.68 0.41
N LYS A 136 16.16 -11.26 0.59
CA LYS A 136 15.31 -11.77 -0.50
C LYS A 136 14.03 -10.95 -0.61
N PRO A 137 13.60 -10.59 -1.84
CA PRO A 137 12.31 -9.94 -2.04
C PRO A 137 11.16 -10.80 -1.54
N ILE A 138 10.18 -10.16 -0.90
CA ILE A 138 8.86 -10.77 -0.70
C ILE A 138 8.22 -11.02 -2.07
N GLU A 139 7.59 -12.19 -2.20
CA GLU A 139 6.92 -12.62 -3.42
C GLU A 139 5.40 -12.54 -3.21
N LEU A 140 4.69 -12.02 -4.22
CA LEU A 140 3.23 -12.08 -4.27
C LEU A 140 2.80 -13.40 -4.91
N HIS A 141 1.90 -14.11 -4.23
CA HIS A 141 1.30 -15.36 -4.67
C HIS A 141 -0.20 -15.17 -4.92
N HIS A 142 -0.75 -15.70 -6.02
CA HIS A 142 -2.20 -15.72 -6.24
C HIS A 142 -2.79 -16.96 -5.57
N ILE A 143 -3.65 -16.78 -4.56
CA ILE A 143 -4.31 -17.89 -3.86
C ILE A 143 -5.26 -18.59 -4.84
N GLY A 144 -5.04 -19.87 -5.12
CA GLY A 144 -5.83 -20.59 -6.14
C GLY A 144 -5.44 -20.32 -7.60
N GLN A 145 -4.31 -19.64 -7.86
CA GLN A 145 -3.63 -19.56 -9.16
C GLN A 145 -4.42 -18.92 -10.32
N LYS A 146 -5.40 -18.05 -10.05
CA LYS A 146 -6.12 -17.27 -11.08
C LYS A 146 -5.84 -15.78 -10.98
N MET A 147 -5.94 -15.08 -12.11
CA MET A 147 -5.58 -13.66 -12.21
C MET A 147 -6.46 -12.77 -11.30
N GLU A 148 -7.73 -13.12 -11.15
CA GLU A 148 -8.70 -12.41 -10.30
C GLU A 148 -8.67 -12.84 -8.82
N SER A 149 -7.77 -13.75 -8.43
CA SER A 149 -7.71 -14.27 -7.07
C SER A 149 -6.92 -13.36 -6.12
N PRO A 150 -7.27 -13.32 -4.82
CA PRO A 150 -6.54 -12.54 -3.84
C PRO A 150 -5.07 -12.95 -3.75
N LEU A 151 -4.25 -12.07 -3.17
CA LEU A 151 -2.81 -12.25 -3.08
C LEU A 151 -2.37 -12.66 -1.67
N ALA A 152 -1.24 -13.36 -1.58
CA ALA A 152 -0.53 -13.61 -0.32
C ALA A 152 0.93 -13.14 -0.43
N GLU A 153 1.42 -12.49 0.61
CA GLU A 153 2.78 -11.96 0.70
C GLU A 153 3.73 -12.94 1.39
N LEU A 154 4.45 -13.74 0.61
CA LEU A 154 5.28 -14.83 1.11
C LEU A 154 6.76 -14.53 0.96
N THR A 155 7.58 -15.03 1.89
CA THR A 155 9.01 -15.10 1.67
C THR A 155 9.28 -16.12 0.57
N ARG A 156 10.45 -16.03 -0.04
CA ARG A 156 10.89 -17.03 -1.02
C ARG A 156 10.87 -18.45 -0.47
N MET A 157 11.13 -18.63 0.83
CA MET A 157 11.10 -19.96 1.47
C MET A 157 9.66 -20.45 1.66
N GLU A 158 8.73 -19.59 2.09
CA GLU A 158 7.32 -20.00 2.23
C GLU A 158 6.66 -20.24 0.87
N HIS A 159 7.03 -19.48 -0.16
CA HIS A 159 6.44 -19.61 -1.50
C HIS A 159 7.02 -20.78 -2.29
N ARG A 160 8.35 -20.94 -2.29
CA ARG A 160 9.07 -21.89 -3.17
C ARG A 160 10.10 -22.74 -2.44
N GLY A 161 10.03 -22.79 -1.11
CA GLY A 161 10.87 -23.67 -0.31
C GLY A 161 10.54 -25.14 -0.54
N PRO A 162 11.34 -26.05 0.05
CA PRO A 162 11.14 -27.48 -0.07
C PRO A 162 9.71 -27.89 0.31
N GLY A 163 9.01 -28.56 -0.60
CA GLY A 163 7.61 -28.98 -0.42
C GLY A 163 6.57 -27.92 -0.78
N ASN A 164 6.80 -26.66 -0.43
CA ASN A 164 5.83 -25.59 -0.63
C ASN A 164 5.62 -25.23 -2.11
N ASP A 165 6.68 -25.23 -2.92
CA ASP A 165 6.59 -24.93 -4.36
C ASP A 165 5.58 -25.85 -5.07
N THR A 166 5.54 -27.13 -4.71
CA THR A 166 4.61 -28.11 -5.29
C THR A 166 3.20 -28.04 -4.71
N ILE A 167 3.04 -27.46 -3.52
CA ILE A 167 1.73 -27.26 -2.89
C ILE A 167 1.06 -26.01 -3.47
N LEU A 168 1.81 -24.91 -3.58
CA LEU A 168 1.31 -23.61 -4.03
C LEU A 168 1.24 -23.49 -5.56
N HIS A 169 2.00 -24.29 -6.30
CA HIS A 169 1.99 -24.28 -7.76
C HIS A 169 1.58 -25.62 -8.35
N ASP A 170 0.37 -25.65 -8.93
CA ASP A 170 -0.14 -26.80 -9.66
C ASP A 170 0.40 -26.75 -11.09
N LYS A 171 1.57 -27.35 -11.29
CA LYS A 171 2.28 -27.37 -12.58
C LYS A 171 1.60 -28.24 -13.64
N LEU A 172 0.54 -28.97 -13.29
CA LEU A 172 -0.23 -29.76 -14.24
C LEU A 172 -1.30 -28.93 -14.96
N LYS A 173 -1.61 -27.74 -14.44
CA LYS A 173 -2.52 -26.79 -15.08
C LYS A 173 -1.76 -25.76 -15.91
N GLU A 174 -2.38 -25.33 -17.00
CA GLU A 174 -1.86 -24.19 -17.75
C GLU A 174 -2.01 -22.91 -16.91
N SER A 175 -0.98 -22.07 -16.94
CA SER A 175 -0.98 -20.83 -16.16
C SER A 175 -1.99 -19.83 -16.75
N GLU A 176 -3.03 -19.50 -15.98
CA GLU A 176 -4.02 -18.46 -16.31
C GLU A 176 -3.49 -17.03 -16.04
N ILE A 177 -2.29 -16.90 -15.46
CA ILE A 177 -1.71 -15.60 -15.08
C ILE A 177 -1.06 -14.91 -16.27
N ASN A 178 -1.55 -13.71 -16.60
CA ASN A 178 -0.87 -12.81 -17.52
C ASN A 178 0.35 -12.17 -16.83
N ARG A 179 1.56 -12.55 -17.28
CA ARG A 179 2.81 -12.11 -16.65
C ARG A 179 3.06 -10.61 -16.74
N THR A 180 2.70 -9.98 -17.85
CA THR A 180 2.88 -8.53 -18.04
C THR A 180 1.96 -7.77 -17.11
N GLN A 181 0.68 -8.17 -17.06
CA GLN A 181 -0.31 -7.59 -16.16
C GLN A 181 0.11 -7.78 -14.69
N PHE A 182 0.55 -8.99 -14.31
CA PHE A 182 0.97 -9.26 -12.95
C PHE A 182 2.24 -8.50 -12.54
N ASN A 183 3.15 -8.20 -13.48
CA ASN A 183 4.29 -7.35 -13.18
C ASN A 183 3.88 -5.92 -12.85
N ALA A 184 2.95 -5.34 -13.61
CA ALA A 184 2.38 -4.03 -13.31
C ALA A 184 1.62 -4.03 -11.98
N GLU A 185 0.86 -5.09 -11.71
CA GLU A 185 0.14 -5.25 -10.45
C GLU A 185 1.07 -5.31 -9.24
N LYS A 186 2.18 -6.06 -9.31
CA LYS A 186 3.17 -6.07 -8.22
C LYS A 186 3.72 -4.67 -7.95
N GLU A 187 4.02 -3.91 -9.00
CA GLU A 187 4.53 -2.55 -8.85
C GLU A 187 3.51 -1.65 -8.14
N ALA A 188 2.25 -1.67 -8.60
CA ALA A 188 1.16 -0.93 -8.01
C ALA A 188 0.88 -1.37 -6.56
N HIS A 189 0.91 -2.67 -6.27
CA HIS A 189 0.72 -3.23 -4.93
C HIS A 189 1.71 -2.63 -3.94
N TRP A 190 3.01 -2.65 -4.27
CA TRP A 190 4.04 -2.14 -3.36
C TRP A 190 3.96 -0.63 -3.16
N LYS A 191 3.67 0.13 -4.23
CA LYS A 191 3.48 1.60 -4.14
C LYS A 191 2.30 1.95 -3.25
N THR A 192 1.15 1.31 -3.46
CA THR A 192 -0.05 1.56 -2.64
C THR A 192 0.19 1.19 -1.19
N ARG A 193 0.87 0.06 -0.95
CA ARG A 193 1.21 -0.35 0.41
C ARG A 193 2.15 0.64 1.10
N ALA A 194 3.15 1.18 0.38
CA ALA A 194 4.02 2.24 0.92
C ALA A 194 3.23 3.50 1.28
N ALA A 195 2.30 3.92 0.42
CA ALA A 195 1.44 5.06 0.68
C ALA A 195 0.56 4.85 1.92
N GLN A 196 -0.06 3.67 2.07
CA GLN A 196 -0.84 3.30 3.25
C GLN A 196 0.02 3.38 4.53
N ILE A 197 1.24 2.85 4.51
CA ILE A 197 2.16 2.89 5.65
C ILE A 197 2.54 4.33 6.03
N ASN A 198 2.76 5.21 5.05
CA ASN A 198 3.04 6.62 5.33
C ASN A 198 1.87 7.29 6.04
N ILE A 199 0.64 7.07 5.54
CA ILE A 199 -0.59 7.58 6.15
C ILE A 199 -0.75 7.06 7.59
N GLU A 200 -0.60 5.75 7.82
CA GLU A 200 -0.69 5.13 9.14
C GLU A 200 0.34 5.68 10.14
N ARG A 201 1.51 6.11 9.64
CA ARG A 201 2.59 6.69 10.44
C ARG A 201 2.50 8.21 10.60
N GLY A 202 1.53 8.86 9.95
CA GLY A 202 1.39 10.32 9.93
C GLY A 202 2.55 11.02 9.22
N LEU A 203 3.13 10.37 8.20
CA LEU A 203 4.25 10.86 7.38
C LEU A 203 3.77 11.46 6.04
#